data_AF-A0A852GDE5-F1
#
_entry.id   AF-A0A852GDE5-F1
#
_cell.length_a   1.000
_cell.length_b   1.000
_cell.length_c   1.000
_cell.angle_alpha   90.00
_cell.angle_beta   90.00
_cell.angle_gamma   90.00
#
_symmetry.space_group_name_H-M   'P 1'
#
loop_
_entity.id
_entity.type
_entity.pdbx_description
1 polymer ?
#
loop_
_entity_poly.entity_id
_entity_poly.type
_entity_poly.pdbx_seq_one_letter_code
_entity_poly.pdbx_strand_id
1 'polypeptide(L)'
;DPAPSLQVIRPEPCGVCGSRIRFGKAAVKCRQCQLLLHPKCQEQCPSPCAPWPRHHAWPSEGVLADFAPATPPLVPALVVQCVTEVETRGLTETGLYRVPGAEQLVREWKRRLLRAGGALPALGSVADIHVVCGVLKDFLRGLKEPLGRGGAALPLTLLHGATTDIPDDAACSTALRHMVSKLPPANRDTLAFLMLHLLRVSHSPDCKMDVLNLSRVFGPTLVGHGSANPTPLAIMEDTPRQCKVRGFLRCGLCPGRCQHPHPPSLPAQVVARLLSLPPNFWRGFLGTEQENLVPM
;
A
#
# COMPACT_ATOMS: atom_id res chain seq x y z
N ASP A 1 -35.43 -16.04 5.68
CA ASP A 1 -36.31 -15.09 4.97
C ASP A 1 -36.05 -15.04 3.49
N PRO A 2 -37.08 -15.21 2.63
CA PRO A 2 -36.94 -15.05 1.19
C PRO A 2 -36.56 -13.59 0.89
N ALA A 3 -35.45 -13.40 0.16
CA ALA A 3 -35.02 -12.08 -0.26
C ALA A 3 -35.99 -11.50 -1.32
N PRO A 4 -36.28 -10.20 -1.29
CA PRO A 4 -37.14 -9.58 -2.29
C PRO A 4 -36.53 -9.69 -3.69
N SER A 5 -37.38 -9.89 -4.69
CA SER A 5 -36.98 -9.91 -6.09
C SER A 5 -36.48 -8.52 -6.53
N LEU A 6 -35.34 -8.48 -7.21
CA LEU A 6 -34.72 -7.26 -7.72
C LEU A 6 -34.66 -7.30 -9.25
N GLN A 7 -34.67 -6.13 -9.88
CA GLN A 7 -34.48 -5.98 -11.32
C GLN A 7 -32.98 -5.86 -11.64
N VAL A 8 -32.50 -6.67 -12.58
CA VAL A 8 -31.09 -6.71 -12.96
C VAL A 8 -30.78 -5.58 -13.95
N ILE A 9 -29.99 -4.60 -13.50
CA ILE A 9 -29.51 -3.46 -14.30
C ILE A 9 -28.27 -3.84 -15.14
N ARG A 10 -27.50 -4.86 -14.73
CA ARG A 10 -26.31 -5.35 -15.44
C ARG A 10 -26.34 -6.87 -15.55
N PRO A 11 -26.16 -7.49 -16.74
CA PRO A 11 -26.22 -8.93 -16.90
C PRO A 11 -25.14 -9.63 -16.07
N GLU A 12 -25.57 -10.45 -15.10
CA GLU A 12 -24.70 -11.23 -14.21
C GLU A 12 -25.08 -12.72 -14.30
N PRO A 13 -24.12 -13.66 -14.13
CA PRO A 13 -24.40 -15.10 -14.21
C PRO A 13 -25.18 -15.61 -12.99
N CYS A 14 -26.13 -16.52 -13.22
CA CYS A 14 -26.83 -17.22 -12.16
C CYS A 14 -25.89 -18.21 -11.46
N GLY A 15 -25.84 -18.17 -10.13
CA GLY A 15 -24.98 -19.02 -9.32
C GLY A 15 -25.30 -20.53 -9.33
N VAL A 16 -26.47 -20.94 -9.84
CA VAL A 16 -26.89 -22.36 -9.90
C VAL A 16 -26.79 -22.92 -11.33
N CYS A 17 -27.36 -22.25 -12.32
CA CYS A 17 -27.40 -22.76 -13.70
C CYS A 17 -26.30 -22.21 -14.61
N GLY A 18 -25.44 -21.29 -14.12
CA GLY A 18 -24.36 -20.65 -14.88
C GLY A 18 -24.82 -19.72 -16.02
N SER A 19 -26.11 -19.70 -16.35
CA SER A 19 -26.68 -18.88 -17.42
C SER A 19 -26.81 -17.42 -16.99
N ARG A 20 -26.60 -16.48 -17.93
CA ARG A 20 -26.70 -15.03 -17.67
C ARG A 20 -28.14 -14.60 -17.43
N ILE A 21 -28.36 -13.87 -16.34
CA ILE A 21 -29.62 -13.19 -16.09
C ILE A 21 -29.67 -11.96 -16.99
N ARG A 22 -30.64 -11.91 -17.91
CA ARG A 22 -30.75 -10.83 -18.90
C ARG A 22 -31.17 -9.51 -18.24
N PHE A 23 -30.77 -8.40 -18.86
CA PHE A 23 -31.19 -7.05 -18.46
C PHE A 23 -32.72 -6.96 -18.29
N GLY A 24 -33.16 -6.34 -17.19
CA GLY A 24 -34.58 -6.12 -16.88
C GLY A 24 -35.33 -7.37 -16.41
N LYS A 25 -34.68 -8.54 -16.28
CA LYS A 25 -35.32 -9.73 -15.68
C LYS A 25 -35.20 -9.72 -14.16
N ALA A 26 -36.21 -10.30 -13.51
CA ALA A 26 -36.22 -10.49 -12.08
C ALA A 26 -35.13 -11.49 -11.67
N ALA A 27 -34.39 -11.14 -10.62
CA ALA A 27 -33.42 -11.99 -9.96
C ALA A 27 -33.65 -11.99 -8.45
N VAL A 28 -33.20 -13.06 -7.81
CA VAL A 28 -33.19 -13.18 -6.35
C VAL A 28 -31.75 -13.01 -5.91
N LYS A 29 -31.50 -12.08 -4.98
CA LYS A 29 -30.17 -11.83 -4.42
C LYS A 29 -30.19 -12.17 -2.93
N CYS A 30 -29.39 -13.15 -2.52
CA CYS A 30 -29.31 -13.51 -1.10
C CYS A 30 -28.76 -12.34 -0.28
N ARG A 31 -29.45 -11.96 0.80
CA ARG A 31 -28.98 -10.86 1.69
C ARG A 31 -27.70 -11.23 2.45
N GLN A 32 -27.48 -12.51 2.71
CA GLN A 32 -26.35 -13.00 3.51
C GLN A 32 -25.11 -13.26 2.64
N CYS A 33 -25.22 -14.05 1.57
CA CYS A 33 -24.08 -14.43 0.71
C CYS A 33 -24.00 -13.66 -0.64
N GLN A 34 -24.93 -12.73 -0.91
CA GLN A 34 -25.00 -11.94 -2.16
C GLN A 34 -25.12 -12.76 -3.46
N LEU A 35 -25.32 -14.07 -3.37
CA LEU A 35 -25.53 -14.96 -4.52
C LEU A 35 -26.76 -14.50 -5.32
N LEU A 36 -26.56 -14.32 -6.64
CA LEU A 36 -27.59 -13.91 -7.58
C LEU A 36 -28.14 -15.12 -8.34
N LEU A 37 -29.46 -15.28 -8.32
CA LEU A 37 -30.15 -16.45 -8.87
C LEU A 37 -31.34 -16.03 -9.74
N HIS A 38 -31.70 -16.87 -10.71
CA HIS A 38 -33.04 -16.81 -11.29
C HIS A 38 -34.09 -17.17 -10.23
N PRO A 39 -35.30 -16.60 -10.28
CA PRO A 39 -36.40 -16.99 -9.39
C PRO A 39 -36.68 -18.51 -9.42
N LYS A 40 -36.56 -19.13 -10.60
CA LYS A 40 -36.75 -20.59 -10.78
C LYS A 40 -35.58 -21.43 -10.23
N CYS A 41 -34.39 -20.85 -10.08
CA CYS A 41 -33.21 -21.54 -9.57
C CYS A 41 -33.07 -21.44 -8.04
N GLN A 42 -33.95 -20.70 -7.36
CA GLN A 42 -33.95 -20.55 -5.91
C GLN A 42 -34.12 -21.90 -5.20
N GLU A 43 -35.05 -22.73 -5.67
CA GLU A 43 -35.36 -24.04 -5.09
C GLU A 43 -34.29 -25.12 -5.38
N GLN A 44 -33.35 -24.84 -6.28
CA GLN A 44 -32.30 -25.76 -6.71
C GLN A 44 -30.94 -25.44 -6.06
N CYS A 45 -30.93 -24.58 -5.04
CA CYS A 45 -29.72 -24.19 -4.34
C CYS A 45 -29.21 -25.33 -3.44
N PRO A 46 -28.01 -25.88 -3.67
CA PRO A 46 -27.58 -27.16 -3.07
C PRO A 46 -27.18 -27.11 -1.58
N SER A 47 -27.25 -25.98 -0.86
CA SER A 47 -26.85 -25.94 0.55
C SER A 47 -27.45 -24.79 1.37
N PRO A 48 -27.59 -24.96 2.71
CA PRO A 48 -27.91 -23.86 3.62
C PRO A 48 -26.91 -22.72 3.45
N CYS A 49 -27.41 -21.49 3.55
CA CYS A 49 -26.59 -20.29 3.47
C CYS A 49 -25.56 -20.28 4.62
N ALA A 50 -24.38 -20.82 4.35
CA ALA A 50 -23.23 -20.56 5.19
C ALA A 50 -22.90 -19.07 5.02
N PRO A 51 -22.63 -18.33 6.11
CA PRO A 51 -22.01 -17.02 6.01
C PRO A 51 -20.62 -17.25 5.41
N TRP A 52 -20.55 -17.34 4.08
CA TRP A 52 -19.31 -17.16 3.37
C TRP A 52 -18.82 -15.78 3.81
N PRO A 53 -17.58 -15.67 4.32
CA PRO A 53 -17.01 -14.36 4.58
C PRO A 53 -17.24 -13.59 3.29
N ARG A 54 -17.96 -12.47 3.40
CA ARG A 54 -18.28 -11.65 2.24
C ARG A 54 -16.95 -11.45 1.55
N HIS A 55 -16.73 -12.12 0.41
CA HIS A 55 -15.63 -11.80 -0.46
C HIS A 55 -16.03 -10.43 -0.98
N HIS A 56 -15.62 -9.42 -0.22
CA HIS A 56 -15.56 -8.07 -0.70
C HIS A 56 -14.57 -8.15 -1.84
N ALA A 57 -15.07 -8.39 -3.05
CA ALA A 57 -14.29 -8.23 -4.24
C ALA A 57 -13.71 -6.82 -4.14
N TRP A 58 -12.41 -6.74 -3.86
CA TRP A 58 -11.78 -5.46 -3.65
C TRP A 58 -11.96 -4.66 -4.93
N PRO A 59 -12.24 -3.35 -4.81
CA PRO A 59 -12.35 -2.53 -6.00
C PRO A 59 -11.01 -2.57 -6.75
N SER A 60 -11.05 -2.42 -8.07
CA SER A 60 -9.83 -2.34 -8.88
C SER A 60 -8.98 -1.12 -8.51
N GLU A 61 -9.64 -0.05 -8.04
CA GLU A 61 -9.06 1.20 -7.57
C GLU A 61 -9.89 1.70 -6.37
N GLY A 62 -9.23 2.20 -5.33
CA GLY A 62 -9.89 2.63 -4.10
C GLY A 62 -8.93 3.33 -3.14
N VAL A 63 -9.45 3.75 -2.00
CA VAL A 63 -8.62 4.21 -0.87
C VAL A 63 -8.21 3.01 -0.02
N LEU A 64 -7.17 3.16 0.79
CA LEU A 64 -6.63 2.04 1.57
C LEU A 64 -7.66 1.39 2.51
N ALA A 65 -8.58 2.19 3.04
CA ALA A 65 -9.68 1.71 3.89
C ALA A 65 -10.60 0.70 3.18
N ASP A 66 -10.72 0.74 1.85
CA ASP A 66 -11.52 -0.21 1.06
C ASP A 66 -10.90 -1.61 1.04
N PHE A 67 -9.59 -1.71 1.30
CA PHE A 67 -8.83 -2.95 1.28
C PHE A 67 -8.48 -3.49 2.68
N ALA A 68 -8.69 -2.69 3.73
CA ALA A 68 -8.35 -3.04 5.09
C ALA A 68 -9.39 -4.00 5.72
N PRO A 69 -8.98 -4.87 6.66
CA PRO A 69 -9.91 -5.70 7.42
C PRO A 69 -10.80 -4.85 8.34
N ALA A 70 -11.89 -5.44 8.84
CA ALA A 70 -12.81 -4.75 9.76
C ALA A 70 -12.25 -4.63 11.19
N THR A 71 -11.29 -5.47 11.55
CA THR A 71 -10.66 -5.50 12.88
C THR A 71 -9.19 -5.09 12.80
N PRO A 72 -8.66 -4.36 13.80
CA PRO A 72 -7.25 -4.03 13.87
C PRO A 72 -6.34 -5.27 13.88
N PRO A 73 -5.09 -5.15 13.40
CA PRO A 73 -4.53 -3.98 12.73
C PRO A 73 -5.11 -3.81 11.32
N LEU A 74 -5.43 -2.58 10.94
CA LEU A 74 -6.17 -2.25 9.71
C LEU A 74 -5.26 -2.22 8.48
N VAL A 75 -4.49 -3.30 8.29
CA VAL A 75 -3.53 -3.48 7.19
C VAL A 75 -4.14 -4.43 6.15
N PRO A 76 -4.24 -4.04 4.86
CA PRO A 76 -4.75 -4.92 3.83
C PRO A 76 -4.00 -6.25 3.75
N ALA A 77 -4.74 -7.36 3.63
CA ALA A 77 -4.14 -8.70 3.58
C ALA A 77 -3.14 -8.86 2.42
N LEU A 78 -3.32 -8.13 1.32
CA LEU A 78 -2.37 -8.08 0.20
C LEU A 78 -1.01 -7.54 0.66
N VAL A 79 -1.00 -6.47 1.45
CA VAL A 79 0.22 -5.85 1.98
C VAL A 79 0.90 -6.80 2.94
N VAL A 80 0.13 -7.40 3.87
CA VAL A 80 0.65 -8.38 4.83
C VAL A 80 1.32 -9.54 4.09
N GLN A 81 0.63 -10.15 3.12
CA GLN A 81 1.15 -11.31 2.41
C GLN A 81 2.38 -10.99 1.57
N CYS A 82 2.42 -9.83 0.89
CA CYS A 82 3.61 -9.43 0.15
C CYS A 82 4.80 -9.21 1.10
N VAL A 83 4.60 -8.54 2.22
CA VAL A 83 5.65 -8.28 3.23
C VAL A 83 6.14 -9.59 3.84
N THR A 84 5.25 -10.46 4.28
CA THR A 84 5.60 -11.77 4.84
C THR A 84 6.42 -12.60 3.84
N GLU A 85 6.01 -12.62 2.56
CA GLU A 85 6.75 -13.34 1.52
C GLU A 85 8.17 -12.76 1.31
N VAL A 86 8.29 -11.43 1.28
CA VAL A 86 9.60 -10.75 1.15
C VAL A 86 10.49 -11.00 2.36
N GLU A 87 9.92 -11.03 3.57
CA GLU A 87 10.70 -11.32 4.79
C GLU A 87 11.12 -12.79 4.87
N THR A 88 10.26 -13.71 4.40
CA THR A 88 10.51 -15.16 4.50
C THR A 88 11.66 -15.61 3.59
N ARG A 89 11.78 -15.06 2.38
CA ARG A 89 12.78 -15.53 1.40
C ARG A 89 13.55 -14.43 0.68
N GLY A 90 13.18 -13.17 0.86
CA GLY A 90 13.77 -12.05 0.13
C GLY A 90 14.94 -11.37 0.83
N LEU A 91 15.10 -11.53 2.15
CA LEU A 91 16.09 -10.77 2.93
C LEU A 91 17.56 -11.09 2.56
N THR A 92 17.80 -12.16 1.80
CA THR A 92 19.12 -12.51 1.26
C THR A 92 19.35 -11.99 -0.17
N GLU A 93 18.33 -11.39 -0.80
CA GLU A 93 18.37 -10.93 -2.19
C GLU A 93 18.87 -9.50 -2.30
N THR A 94 19.86 -9.26 -3.15
CA THR A 94 20.41 -7.91 -3.35
C THR A 94 19.41 -6.99 -4.05
N GLY A 95 19.25 -5.78 -3.52
CA GLY A 95 18.48 -4.73 -4.19
C GLY A 95 16.97 -4.87 -4.09
N LEU A 96 16.46 -5.50 -3.02
CA LEU A 96 15.01 -5.53 -2.72
C LEU A 96 14.37 -4.14 -2.93
N TYR A 97 13.19 -4.13 -3.55
CA TYR A 97 12.46 -2.93 -3.98
C TYR A 97 13.14 -2.02 -5.02
N ARG A 98 14.46 -2.04 -5.17
CA ARG A 98 15.17 -1.28 -6.22
C ARG A 98 15.15 -2.01 -7.56
N VAL A 99 15.47 -3.30 -7.57
CA VAL A 99 15.46 -4.14 -8.78
C VAL A 99 14.00 -4.35 -9.23
N PRO A 100 13.66 -4.10 -10.50
CA PRO A 100 12.32 -4.35 -11.00
C PRO A 100 12.14 -5.84 -11.32
N GLY A 101 11.04 -6.44 -10.84
CA GLY A 101 10.57 -7.73 -11.34
C GLY A 101 9.87 -7.58 -12.70
N ALA A 102 9.59 -8.71 -13.36
CA ALA A 102 8.91 -8.73 -14.64
C ALA A 102 7.52 -8.05 -14.59
N GLU A 103 7.36 -6.93 -15.30
CA GLU A 103 6.18 -6.05 -15.19
C GLU A 103 4.85 -6.76 -15.51
N GLN A 104 4.85 -7.65 -16.50
CA GLN A 104 3.66 -8.42 -16.84
C GLN A 104 3.22 -9.33 -15.69
N LEU A 105 4.17 -9.96 -15.00
CA LEU A 105 3.88 -10.79 -13.82
C LEU A 105 3.40 -9.92 -12.65
N VAL A 106 4.01 -8.75 -12.44
CA VAL A 106 3.57 -7.81 -11.39
C VAL A 106 2.10 -7.43 -11.59
N ARG A 107 1.72 -7.04 -12.81
CA ARG A 107 0.34 -6.68 -13.15
C ARG A 107 -0.60 -7.87 -13.01
N GLU A 108 -0.20 -9.06 -13.46
CA GLU A 108 -1.03 -10.25 -13.35
C GLU A 108 -1.28 -10.64 -11.90
N TRP A 109 -0.22 -10.69 -11.09
CA TRP A 109 -0.33 -11.04 -9.68
C TRP A 109 -1.14 -10.03 -8.88
N LYS A 110 -0.94 -8.72 -9.10
CA LYS A 110 -1.80 -7.70 -8.49
C LYS A 110 -3.27 -7.93 -8.85
N ARG A 111 -3.60 -8.13 -10.13
CA ARG A 111 -4.98 -8.41 -10.54
C ARG A 111 -5.53 -9.67 -9.88
N ARG A 112 -4.72 -10.73 -9.78
CA ARG A 112 -5.12 -12.00 -9.15
C ARG A 112 -5.43 -11.82 -7.66
N LEU A 113 -4.58 -11.08 -6.93
CA LEU A 113 -4.78 -10.78 -5.51
C LEU A 113 -6.02 -9.89 -5.29
N LEU A 114 -6.19 -8.85 -6.10
CA LEU A 114 -7.35 -7.97 -6.01
C LEU A 114 -8.68 -8.69 -6.27
N ARG A 115 -8.72 -9.60 -7.25
CA ARG A 115 -9.91 -10.42 -7.54
C ARG A 115 -10.24 -11.42 -6.43
N ALA A 116 -9.25 -11.89 -5.67
CA ALA A 116 -9.46 -12.87 -4.61
C ALA A 116 -10.14 -12.28 -3.36
N GLY A 117 -9.93 -10.97 -3.08
CA GLY A 117 -10.72 -10.18 -2.13
C GLY A 117 -10.88 -10.78 -0.72
N GLY A 118 -9.94 -11.62 -0.28
CA GLY A 118 -10.03 -12.37 0.97
C GLY A 118 -9.14 -13.61 0.99
N ALA A 119 -9.49 -14.67 0.25
CA ALA A 119 -8.70 -15.89 0.16
C ALA A 119 -7.58 -15.73 -0.89
N LEU A 120 -6.54 -14.99 -0.51
CA LEU A 120 -5.44 -14.67 -1.40
C LEU A 120 -4.65 -15.93 -1.80
N PRO A 121 -4.33 -16.13 -3.09
CA PRO A 121 -3.45 -17.21 -3.51
C PRO A 121 -2.06 -17.05 -2.91
N ALA A 122 -1.43 -18.15 -2.51
CA ALA A 122 -0.07 -18.13 -1.96
C ALA A 122 0.95 -17.55 -2.95
N LEU A 123 1.80 -16.64 -2.47
CA LEU A 123 2.84 -15.99 -3.28
C LEU A 123 4.11 -16.84 -3.43
N GLY A 124 4.23 -17.96 -2.70
CA GLY A 124 5.34 -18.90 -2.84
C GLY A 124 5.48 -19.53 -4.22
N SER A 125 4.44 -19.46 -5.07
CA SER A 125 4.53 -19.88 -6.49
C SER A 125 5.20 -18.84 -7.40
N VAL A 126 5.48 -17.63 -6.90
CA VAL A 126 6.20 -16.57 -7.62
C VAL A 126 7.70 -16.77 -7.43
N ALA A 127 8.41 -17.30 -8.44
CA ALA A 127 9.84 -17.55 -8.32
C ALA A 127 10.65 -16.29 -7.99
N ASP A 128 10.48 -15.21 -8.77
CA ASP A 128 11.21 -13.95 -8.59
C ASP A 128 10.60 -13.09 -7.48
N ILE A 129 11.37 -12.85 -6.40
CA ILE A 129 10.90 -12.01 -5.28
C ILE A 129 10.72 -10.54 -5.70
N HIS A 130 11.45 -10.06 -6.70
CA HIS A 130 11.31 -8.70 -7.19
C HIS A 130 9.95 -8.47 -7.86
N VAL A 131 9.27 -9.53 -8.32
CA VAL A 131 7.87 -9.46 -8.74
C VAL A 131 6.97 -9.17 -7.53
N VAL A 132 7.18 -9.84 -6.39
CA VAL A 132 6.41 -9.58 -5.15
C VAL A 132 6.65 -8.15 -4.64
N CYS A 133 7.91 -7.69 -4.63
CA CYS A 133 8.24 -6.30 -4.34
C CYS A 133 7.54 -5.33 -5.30
N GLY A 134 7.47 -5.69 -6.59
CA GLY A 134 6.77 -4.94 -7.62
C GLY A 134 5.27 -4.85 -7.36
N VAL A 135 4.63 -5.96 -6.97
CA VAL A 135 3.20 -6.03 -6.64
C VAL A 135 2.87 -5.11 -5.47
N LEU A 136 3.66 -5.15 -4.40
CA LEU A 136 3.46 -4.27 -3.24
C LEU A 136 3.56 -2.79 -3.65
N LYS A 137 4.63 -2.42 -4.37
CA LYS A 137 4.81 -1.04 -4.86
C LYS A 137 3.68 -0.60 -5.78
N ASP A 138 3.24 -1.46 -6.70
CA ASP A 138 2.18 -1.14 -7.66
C ASP A 138 0.81 -1.06 -6.99
N PHE A 139 0.55 -1.85 -5.94
CA PHE A 139 -0.65 -1.71 -5.12
C PHE A 139 -0.67 -0.35 -4.42
N LEU A 140 0.40 0.00 -3.69
CA LEU A 140 0.48 1.26 -2.94
C LEU A 140 0.39 2.50 -3.85
N ARG A 141 1.04 2.46 -5.01
CA ARG A 141 0.96 3.53 -6.03
C ARG A 141 -0.42 3.63 -6.69
N GLY A 142 -1.16 2.53 -6.78
CA GLY A 142 -2.46 2.46 -7.45
C GLY A 142 -3.65 2.87 -6.56
N LEU A 143 -3.41 3.26 -5.31
CA LEU A 143 -4.44 3.81 -4.44
C LEU A 143 -4.90 5.17 -4.97
N LYS A 144 -6.21 5.41 -4.94
CA LYS A 144 -6.82 6.69 -5.40
C LYS A 144 -6.23 7.90 -4.69
N GLU A 145 -5.75 7.68 -3.47
CA GLU A 145 -4.98 8.63 -2.69
C GLU A 145 -3.70 7.91 -2.22
N PRO A 146 -2.49 8.45 -2.49
CA PRO A 146 -1.28 7.92 -1.87
C PRO A 146 -1.41 8.02 -0.34
N LEU A 147 -0.63 7.25 0.41
CA LEU A 147 -0.82 6.96 1.85
C LEU A 147 -0.92 8.15 2.83
N GLY A 148 -0.97 9.41 2.38
CA GLY A 148 -1.41 10.55 3.19
C GLY A 148 -2.27 11.59 2.47
N ARG A 149 -3.03 11.26 1.43
CA ARG A 149 -3.82 12.25 0.67
C ARG A 149 -5.34 12.13 0.80
N GLY A 150 -5.82 11.70 1.98
CA GLY A 150 -7.24 11.78 2.34
C GLY A 150 -7.70 13.22 2.39
N GLY A 151 -8.89 13.53 1.86
CA GLY A 151 -9.51 14.87 1.86
C GLY A 151 -9.73 15.56 3.23
N ALA A 152 -9.22 14.99 4.32
CA ALA A 152 -9.09 15.61 5.64
C ALA A 152 -7.78 15.23 6.37
N ALA A 153 -6.88 14.51 5.71
CA ALA A 153 -5.65 13.97 6.26
C ALA A 153 -4.46 14.82 5.78
N LEU A 154 -3.72 15.35 6.75
CA LEU A 154 -2.47 16.10 6.56
C LEU A 154 -1.60 15.40 5.50
N PRO A 155 -1.35 16.01 4.32
CA PRO A 155 -0.46 15.41 3.34
C PRO A 155 0.89 15.13 4.00
N LEU A 156 1.52 13.99 3.69
CA LEU A 156 2.86 13.67 4.21
C LEU A 156 3.90 14.77 3.87
N THR A 157 3.55 15.71 3.00
CA THR A 157 4.28 16.97 2.77
C THR A 157 4.27 17.92 3.98
N LEU A 158 3.27 17.91 4.85
CA LEU A 158 3.26 18.64 6.12
C LEU A 158 4.18 17.99 7.17
N LEU A 159 4.49 16.70 7.03
CA LEU A 159 5.59 16.11 7.81
C LEU A 159 6.90 16.83 7.50
N HIS A 160 7.09 17.38 6.29
CA HIS A 160 8.32 18.08 5.93
C HIS A 160 8.66 19.21 6.90
N GLY A 161 7.73 20.13 7.18
CA GLY A 161 7.98 21.25 8.10
C GLY A 161 8.38 20.80 9.51
N ALA A 162 7.70 19.77 10.05
CA ALA A 162 8.08 19.19 11.33
C ALA A 162 9.43 18.43 11.31
N THR A 163 9.91 18.01 10.13
CA THR A 163 11.18 17.31 9.95
C THR A 163 12.36 18.21 9.59
N THR A 164 12.12 19.39 9.01
CA THR A 164 13.17 20.35 8.63
C THR A 164 13.37 21.46 9.65
N ASP A 165 12.31 21.84 10.38
CA ASP A 165 12.32 23.05 11.20
C ASP A 165 12.56 22.75 12.68
N ILE A 166 12.52 21.49 13.09
CA ILE A 166 12.72 21.05 14.48
C ILE A 166 14.10 20.40 14.61
N PRO A 167 15.13 21.10 15.14
CA PRO A 167 16.48 20.55 15.29
C PRO A 167 16.59 19.55 16.45
N ASP A 168 15.66 19.57 17.40
CA ASP A 168 15.62 18.63 18.52
C ASP A 168 14.94 17.31 18.14
N ASP A 169 15.66 16.20 18.24
CA ASP A 169 15.17 14.88 17.82
C ASP A 169 13.98 14.40 18.67
N ALA A 170 13.90 14.78 19.95
CA ALA A 170 12.80 14.40 20.83
C ALA A 170 11.51 15.17 20.49
N ALA A 171 11.60 16.48 20.27
CA ALA A 171 10.51 17.33 19.81
C ALA A 171 10.05 16.91 18.40
N CYS A 172 10.98 16.60 17.49
CA CYS A 172 10.67 16.10 16.16
C CYS A 172 9.92 14.76 16.22
N SER A 173 10.41 13.82 17.05
CA SER A 173 9.75 12.53 17.27
C SER A 173 8.35 12.69 17.85
N THR A 174 8.14 13.65 18.75
CA THR A 174 6.84 13.96 19.35
C THR A 174 5.87 14.55 18.32
N ALA A 175 6.34 15.50 17.51
CA ALA A 175 5.56 16.08 16.41
C ALA A 175 5.18 15.00 15.38
N LEU A 176 6.13 14.14 15.00
CA LEU A 176 5.90 13.01 14.09
C LEU A 176 4.86 12.04 14.65
N ARG A 177 4.95 11.69 15.95
CA ARG A 177 3.95 10.86 16.63
C ARG A 177 2.57 11.50 16.55
N HIS A 178 2.47 12.80 16.84
CA HIS A 178 1.21 13.53 16.76
C HIS A 178 0.62 13.49 15.34
N MET A 179 1.42 13.76 14.31
CA MET A 179 0.93 13.76 12.93
C MET A 179 0.52 12.36 12.46
N VAL A 180 1.31 11.33 12.76
CA VAL A 180 0.96 9.94 12.44
C VAL A 180 -0.33 9.52 13.14
N SER A 181 -0.58 9.98 14.37
CA SER A 181 -1.83 9.71 15.09
C SER A 181 -3.08 10.33 14.45
N LYS A 182 -2.91 11.35 13.60
CA LYS A 182 -4.00 12.02 12.87
C LYS A 182 -4.30 11.38 11.51
N LEU A 183 -3.48 10.43 11.06
CA LEU A 183 -3.77 9.68 9.83
C LEU A 183 -5.02 8.80 10.01
N PRO A 184 -5.78 8.56 8.93
CA PRO A 184 -6.83 7.55 8.94
C PRO A 184 -6.31 6.21 9.48
N PRO A 185 -7.09 5.47 10.28
CA PRO A 185 -6.62 4.27 10.96
C PRO A 185 -5.94 3.24 10.03
N ALA A 186 -6.54 2.95 8.87
CA ALA A 186 -5.93 2.05 7.88
C ALA A 186 -4.58 2.56 7.38
N ASN A 187 -4.47 3.85 7.06
CA ASN A 187 -3.24 4.48 6.59
C ASN A 187 -2.15 4.44 7.67
N ARG A 188 -2.51 4.75 8.91
CA ARG A 188 -1.60 4.74 10.06
C ARG A 188 -1.03 3.35 10.30
N ASP A 189 -1.90 2.35 10.40
CA ASP A 189 -1.49 0.96 10.69
C ASP A 189 -0.66 0.40 9.53
N THR A 190 -1.08 0.64 8.28
CA THR A 190 -0.31 0.21 7.10
C THR A 190 1.04 0.91 7.00
N LEU A 191 1.11 2.20 7.30
CA LEU A 191 2.38 2.93 7.34
C LEU A 191 3.30 2.35 8.40
N ALA A 192 2.81 2.12 9.63
CA ALA A 192 3.61 1.54 10.70
C ALA A 192 4.14 0.14 10.34
N PHE A 193 3.28 -0.70 9.76
CA PHE A 193 3.65 -2.03 9.29
C PHE A 193 4.73 -1.98 8.19
N LEU A 194 4.58 -1.09 7.21
CA LEU A 194 5.59 -0.89 6.17
C LEU A 194 6.91 -0.37 6.71
N MET A 195 6.90 0.59 7.65
CA MET A 195 8.13 1.15 8.21
C MET A 195 8.93 0.10 8.98
N LEU A 196 8.26 -0.77 9.75
CA LEU A 196 8.90 -1.90 10.42
C LEU A 196 9.55 -2.87 9.42
N HIS A 197 8.83 -3.19 8.34
CA HIS A 197 9.36 -4.04 7.28
C HIS A 197 10.60 -3.42 6.59
N LEU A 198 10.52 -2.16 6.19
CA LEU A 198 11.60 -1.46 5.51
C LEU A 198 12.83 -1.30 6.41
N LEU A 199 12.64 -1.10 7.71
CA LEU A 199 13.72 -1.13 8.71
C LEU A 199 14.42 -2.49 8.72
N ARG A 200 13.67 -3.60 8.72
CA ARG A 200 14.26 -4.95 8.63
C ARG A 200 15.06 -5.14 7.34
N VAL A 201 14.54 -4.71 6.20
CA VAL A 201 15.27 -4.76 4.92
C VAL A 201 16.55 -3.93 4.98
N SER A 202 16.51 -2.76 5.62
CA SER A 202 17.69 -1.89 5.75
C SER A 202 18.78 -2.43 6.66
N HIS A 203 18.42 -3.28 7.62
CA HIS A 203 19.36 -3.94 8.52
C HIS A 203 19.90 -5.26 7.95
N SER A 204 19.32 -5.79 6.87
CA SER A 204 19.90 -6.95 6.19
C SER A 204 21.16 -6.55 5.40
N PRO A 205 22.34 -7.14 5.70
CA PRO A 205 23.57 -6.83 4.98
C PRO A 205 23.52 -7.30 3.51
N ASP A 206 22.81 -8.39 3.23
CA ASP A 206 22.74 -9.01 1.90
C ASP A 206 21.87 -8.20 0.93
N CYS A 207 20.84 -7.52 1.46
CA CYS A 207 19.95 -6.67 0.69
C CYS A 207 20.67 -5.48 0.04
N LYS A 208 21.73 -4.95 0.65
CA LYS A 208 22.44 -3.73 0.21
C LYS A 208 21.52 -2.52 -0.01
N MET A 209 20.45 -2.42 0.77
CA MET A 209 19.41 -1.38 0.65
C MET A 209 19.29 -0.59 1.94
N ASP A 210 20.17 0.39 2.13
CA ASP A 210 20.11 1.31 3.27
C ASP A 210 18.84 2.19 3.29
N VAL A 211 18.64 2.91 4.40
CA VAL A 211 17.50 3.83 4.59
C VAL A 211 17.39 4.83 3.44
N LEU A 212 18.52 5.38 2.97
CA LEU A 212 18.55 6.38 1.89
C LEU A 212 18.07 5.78 0.55
N ASN A 213 18.52 4.57 0.21
CA ASN A 213 18.12 3.88 -1.01
C ASN A 213 16.65 3.48 -0.96
N LEU A 214 16.17 2.94 0.17
CA LEU A 214 14.75 2.62 0.35
C LEU A 214 13.88 3.86 0.25
N SER A 215 14.33 4.99 0.80
CA SER A 215 13.60 6.25 0.78
C SER A 215 13.49 6.85 -0.60
N ARG A 216 14.50 6.69 -1.46
CA ARG A 216 14.41 7.07 -2.88
C ARG A 216 13.37 6.24 -3.64
N VAL A 217 13.22 4.96 -3.29
CA VAL A 217 12.23 4.06 -3.92
C VAL A 217 10.81 4.32 -3.40
N PHE A 218 10.65 4.44 -2.08
CA PHE A 218 9.33 4.56 -1.45
C PHE A 218 8.84 6.01 -1.31
N GLY A 219 9.71 7.01 -1.39
CA GLY A 219 9.32 8.42 -1.34
C GLY A 219 8.20 8.73 -2.33
N PRO A 220 8.41 8.57 -3.64
CA PRO A 220 7.37 8.76 -4.65
C PRO A 220 6.13 7.88 -4.45
N THR A 221 6.30 6.67 -3.92
CA THR A 221 5.23 5.68 -3.77
C THR A 221 4.29 6.03 -2.60
N LEU A 222 4.85 6.51 -1.48
CA LEU A 222 4.11 6.77 -0.25
C LEU A 222 3.59 8.22 -0.18
N VAL A 223 4.42 9.19 -0.59
CA VAL A 223 4.13 10.63 -0.52
C VAL A 223 3.48 11.15 -1.81
N GLY A 224 3.80 10.51 -2.94
CA GLY A 224 3.45 11.00 -4.27
C GLY A 224 4.33 12.19 -4.70
N HIS A 225 4.00 12.76 -5.86
CA HIS A 225 4.53 14.04 -6.34
C HIS A 225 3.47 15.13 -6.12
N GLY A 226 3.82 16.42 -6.21
CA GLY A 226 2.89 17.53 -6.01
C GLY A 226 1.61 17.46 -6.88
N SER A 227 1.62 16.69 -7.97
CA SER A 227 0.47 16.42 -8.84
C SER A 227 0.20 14.92 -9.04
N ALA A 228 -1.06 14.57 -9.34
CA ALA A 228 -1.52 13.19 -9.57
C ALA A 228 -0.99 12.58 -10.89
N ASN A 229 -0.62 13.43 -11.85
CA ASN A 229 0.05 13.08 -13.10
C ASN A 229 1.22 14.06 -13.30
N PRO A 230 2.37 13.83 -12.67
CA PRO A 230 3.52 14.68 -12.90
C PRO A 230 4.02 14.41 -14.33
N THR A 231 4.04 15.45 -15.16
CA THR A 231 4.73 15.38 -16.45
C THR A 231 6.18 14.97 -16.21
N PRO A 232 6.86 14.29 -17.16
CA PRO A 232 8.29 14.00 -17.03
C PRO A 232 9.11 15.24 -16.63
N LEU A 233 8.70 16.41 -17.11
CA LEU A 233 9.24 17.71 -16.70
C LEU A 233 8.95 18.07 -15.24
N ALA A 234 7.74 17.88 -14.71
CA ALA A 234 7.45 18.09 -13.29
C ALA A 234 8.24 17.14 -12.37
N ILE A 235 8.46 15.88 -12.80
CA ILE A 235 9.34 14.93 -12.10
C ILE A 235 10.80 15.42 -12.14
N MET A 236 11.24 15.93 -13.29
CA MET A 236 12.58 16.50 -13.49
C MET A 236 12.76 17.87 -12.82
N GLU A 237 11.69 18.64 -12.57
CA GLU A 237 11.66 19.95 -11.91
C GLU A 237 11.49 19.85 -10.39
N ASP A 238 10.94 18.74 -9.87
CA ASP A 238 10.97 18.43 -8.43
C ASP A 238 12.38 17.98 -7.98
N THR A 239 13.21 17.54 -8.92
CA THR A 239 14.60 17.11 -8.68
C THR A 239 15.60 18.26 -8.39
N PRO A 240 15.51 19.50 -8.95
CA PRO A 240 16.49 20.57 -8.77
C PRO A 240 16.00 21.75 -7.91
N ARG A 241 14.71 21.85 -7.56
CA ARG A 241 14.20 22.96 -6.73
C ARG A 241 14.69 22.92 -5.27
N GLN A 242 15.43 21.88 -4.90
CA GLN A 242 15.94 21.63 -3.55
C GLN A 242 17.29 22.29 -3.24
N CYS A 243 17.89 23.04 -4.17
CA CYS A 243 19.11 23.79 -3.88
C CYS A 243 18.88 25.02 -2.98
N LYS A 244 17.67 25.26 -2.47
CA LYS A 244 17.32 26.51 -1.75
C LYS A 244 16.95 26.36 -0.28
N VAL A 245 16.91 25.15 0.26
CA VAL A 245 16.71 24.95 1.71
C VAL A 245 18.03 24.50 2.32
N ARG A 246 18.60 25.41 3.12
CA ARG A 246 19.84 25.30 3.92
C ARG A 246 21.13 25.75 3.20
N GLY A 247 21.33 27.08 3.18
CA GLY A 247 22.64 27.67 3.48
C GLY A 247 23.79 27.52 2.47
N PHE A 248 23.55 27.12 1.22
CA PHE A 248 24.60 27.08 0.20
C PHE A 248 24.51 28.26 -0.79
N LEU A 249 24.55 29.49 -0.26
CA LEU A 249 24.93 30.68 -1.03
C LEU A 249 26.46 30.78 -1.11
N ARG A 250 27.13 29.75 -1.64
CA ARG A 250 28.53 29.90 -2.07
C ARG A 250 29.02 28.76 -2.97
N CYS A 251 28.44 28.63 -4.16
CA CYS A 251 29.21 28.09 -5.28
C CYS A 251 28.66 28.61 -6.61
N GLY A 252 28.90 29.89 -6.88
CA GLY A 252 28.66 30.51 -8.19
C GLY A 252 29.79 30.28 -9.20
N LEU A 253 30.62 29.23 -9.05
CA LEU A 253 31.89 29.11 -9.78
C LEU A 253 32.30 27.68 -10.17
N CYS A 254 31.38 26.76 -10.44
CA CYS A 254 31.76 25.45 -11.00
C CYS A 254 30.94 25.09 -12.25
N PRO A 255 31.36 25.50 -13.45
CA PRO A 255 30.91 24.88 -14.68
C PRO A 255 31.62 23.52 -14.82
N GLY A 256 31.08 22.49 -14.16
CA GLY A 256 31.59 21.13 -14.28
C GLY A 256 31.51 20.30 -13.01
N ARG A 257 30.60 19.32 -13.04
CA ARG A 257 30.69 18.05 -12.30
C ARG A 257 30.97 18.15 -10.79
N CYS A 258 30.04 18.77 -10.05
CA CYS A 258 29.94 18.56 -8.61
C CYS A 258 29.66 17.07 -8.36
N GLN A 259 30.63 16.33 -7.82
CA GLN A 259 30.47 14.93 -7.38
C GLN A 259 29.76 14.81 -6.02
N HIS A 260 29.20 15.89 -5.51
CA HIS A 260 28.43 15.85 -4.29
C HIS A 260 27.12 15.08 -4.54
N PRO A 261 26.78 14.09 -3.69
CA PRO A 261 25.51 13.39 -3.82
C PRO A 261 24.38 14.43 -3.75
N HIS A 262 23.59 14.51 -4.83
CA HIS A 262 22.42 15.38 -4.85
C HIS A 262 21.51 15.03 -3.67
N PRO A 263 20.96 16.04 -2.96
CA PRO A 263 20.04 15.78 -1.87
C PRO A 263 18.83 14.96 -2.37
N PRO A 264 18.33 14.00 -1.57
CA PRO A 264 17.19 13.18 -1.96
C PRO A 264 15.95 14.05 -2.15
N SER A 265 15.06 13.68 -3.08
CA SER A 265 13.80 14.40 -3.31
C SER A 265 12.96 14.56 -2.04
N LEU A 266 12.04 15.52 -2.01
CA LEU A 266 11.26 15.86 -0.80
C LEU A 266 10.44 14.65 -0.31
N PRO A 267 9.79 13.89 -1.21
CA PRO A 267 9.21 12.59 -0.86
C PRO A 267 10.20 11.63 -0.20
N ALA A 268 11.43 11.55 -0.69
CA ALA A 268 12.47 10.69 -0.14
C ALA A 268 13.01 11.21 1.20
N GLN A 269 13.13 12.52 1.41
CA GLN A 269 13.51 13.09 2.71
C GLN A 269 12.51 12.74 3.81
N VAL A 270 11.21 12.84 3.51
CA VAL A 270 10.15 12.45 4.46
C VAL A 270 10.28 10.98 4.83
N VAL A 271 10.40 10.08 3.86
CA VAL A 271 10.53 8.63 4.13
C VAL A 271 11.83 8.32 4.87
N ALA A 272 12.94 8.98 4.55
CA ALA A 272 14.21 8.79 5.26
C ALA A 272 14.09 9.17 6.74
N ARG A 273 13.37 10.25 7.03
CA ARG A 273 13.14 10.67 8.42
C ARG A 273 12.20 9.72 9.15
N LEU A 274 11.14 9.23 8.50
CA LEU A 274 10.26 8.20 9.07
C LEU A 274 11.02 6.91 9.40
N LEU A 275 11.93 6.49 8.51
CA LEU A 275 12.79 5.32 8.71
C LEU A 275 13.92 5.56 9.72
N SER A 276 14.23 6.80 10.08
CA SER A 276 15.18 7.08 11.18
C SER A 276 14.57 6.89 12.57
N LEU A 277 13.24 6.77 12.67
CA LEU A 277 12.55 6.52 13.94
C LEU A 277 12.76 5.07 14.39
N PRO A 278 12.95 4.83 15.70
CA PRO A 278 13.24 3.49 16.20
C PRO A 278 12.02 2.55 16.09
N PRO A 279 12.19 1.22 15.98
CA PRO A 279 11.08 0.28 15.77
C PRO A 279 9.96 0.36 16.81
N ASN A 280 10.28 0.66 18.07
CA ASN A 280 9.31 0.84 19.15
C ASN A 280 8.37 2.04 18.92
N PHE A 281 8.80 3.07 18.17
CA PHE A 281 7.91 4.14 17.74
C PHE A 281 6.73 3.58 16.93
N TRP A 282 7.02 2.69 15.98
CA TRP A 282 6.02 2.15 15.05
C TRP A 282 5.14 1.07 15.70
N ARG A 283 5.73 0.21 16.55
CA ARG A 283 4.98 -0.83 17.28
C ARG A 283 3.85 -0.25 18.14
N GLY A 284 4.02 0.97 18.66
CA GLY A 284 2.98 1.67 19.43
C GLY A 284 1.67 1.91 18.66
N PHE A 285 1.67 1.83 17.33
CA PHE A 285 0.48 2.02 16.50
C PHE A 285 -0.24 0.72 16.11
N LEU A 286 0.39 -0.45 16.25
CA LEU A 286 -0.14 -1.73 15.77
C LEU A 286 -0.87 -2.56 16.84
N GLY A 287 -0.93 -2.09 18.08
CA GLY A 287 -1.49 -2.85 19.21
C GLY A 287 -0.58 -4.01 19.66
N THR A 288 -0.65 -4.39 20.92
CA THR A 288 0.28 -5.31 21.61
C THR A 288 0.17 -6.79 21.22
N GLU A 289 -0.65 -7.18 20.24
CA GLU A 289 -0.98 -8.59 19.95
C GLU A 289 -0.18 -9.20 18.77
N GLN A 290 0.90 -8.55 18.32
CA GLN A 290 1.68 -8.99 17.14
C GLN A 290 3.05 -9.62 17.43
N GLU A 291 3.41 -9.90 18.68
CA GLU A 291 4.62 -10.72 18.94
C GLU A 291 4.51 -12.16 18.37
N ASN A 292 3.32 -12.61 17.97
CA ASN A 292 3.07 -13.98 17.47
C ASN A 292 2.81 -14.12 15.95
N LEU A 293 2.88 -13.05 15.16
CA LEU A 293 2.63 -13.11 13.70
C LEU A 293 3.87 -12.86 12.83
N VAL A 294 5.02 -12.59 13.44
CA VAL A 294 6.29 -12.44 12.75
C VAL A 294 7.20 -13.58 13.22
N PRO A 295 7.48 -14.60 12.40
CA PRO A 295 8.47 -15.60 12.78
C PRO A 295 9.83 -14.91 13.00
N MET A 296 10.45 -15.24 14.13
CA MET A 296 11.85 -14.91 14.47
C MET A 296 12.81 -15.35 13.37
#